data_AF-A0A503VRC9-F1
#
_entry.id   AF-A0A503VRC9-F1
#
_cell.length_a   1.000
_cell.length_b   1.000
_cell.length_c   1.000
_cell.angle_alpha   90.00
_cell.angle_beta   90.00
_cell.angle_gamma   90.00
#
_symmetry.space_group_name_H-M   'P 1'
#
loop_
_entity.id
_entity.type
_entity.pdbx_description
1 polymer ?
#
loop_
_entity_poly.entity_id
_entity_poly.type
_entity_poly.pdbx_seq_one_letter_code
_entity_poly.pdbx_strand_id
1 'polypeptide(L)'
;MLYPGRFLEPSEIGMLAHAFQTVCKERGVYPLSQEGERLASHLLKLFMNGLTGEDELLDAERNRARRHDRSLQQVSASHAGTREAA
;
A
#
# COMPACT_ATOMS: atom_id res chain seq x y z
N MET A 1 -1.60 2.70 17.96
CA MET A 1 -1.07 4.08 18.13
C MET A 1 -1.95 5.01 17.33
N LEU A 2 -2.83 5.76 18.00
CA LEU A 2 -3.46 6.95 17.42
C LEU A 2 -2.40 8.05 17.43
N TYR A 3 -2.10 8.61 16.26
CA TYR A 3 -1.10 9.66 16.15
C TYR A 3 -1.71 10.99 16.63
N PRO A 4 -1.15 11.65 17.66
CA PRO A 4 -1.72 12.87 18.20
C PRO A 4 -1.38 14.09 17.34
N GLY A 5 -2.40 14.87 16.97
CA GLY A 5 -2.30 16.33 16.86
C GLY A 5 -1.93 16.96 15.51
N ARG A 6 -1.60 16.21 14.46
CA ARG A 6 -1.42 16.82 13.12
C ARG A 6 -2.79 17.01 12.47
N PHE A 7 -3.21 18.26 12.38
CA PHE A 7 -4.38 18.63 11.59
C PHE A 7 -4.04 18.44 10.10
N LEU A 8 -4.92 17.77 9.36
CA LEU A 8 -4.79 17.65 7.92
C LEU A 8 -5.46 18.85 7.26
N GLU A 9 -4.71 19.59 6.44
CA GLU A 9 -5.29 20.63 5.62
C GLU A 9 -6.21 20.05 4.55
N PRO A 10 -7.24 20.80 4.09
CA PRO A 10 -8.12 20.34 3.01
C PRO A 10 -7.38 19.90 1.75
N SER A 11 -6.27 20.56 1.42
CA SER A 11 -5.36 20.22 0.32
C SER A 11 -4.69 18.86 0.54
N GLU A 12 -4.21 18.58 1.75
CA GLU A 12 -3.61 17.30 2.13
C GLU A 12 -4.63 16.17 2.08
N ILE A 13 -5.87 16.42 2.54
CA ILE A 13 -6.98 15.45 2.44
C ILE A 13 -7.30 15.15 0.98
N GLY A 14 -7.39 16.18 0.13
CA GLY A 14 -7.65 16.03 -1.30
C GLY A 14 -6.58 15.19 -2.01
N MET A 15 -5.30 15.48 -1.71
CA MET A 15 -4.16 14.74 -2.25
C MET A 15 -4.17 13.27 -1.78
N LEU A 16 -4.39 13.00 -0.50
CA LEU A 16 -4.51 11.63 0.03
C LEU A 16 -5.67 10.86 -0.61
N ALA A 17 -6.81 11.52 -0.80
CA ALA A 17 -7.97 10.92 -1.46
C ALA A 17 -7.67 10.60 -2.95
N HIS A 18 -6.99 11.49 -3.65
CA HIS A 18 -6.61 11.28 -5.05
C HIS A 18 -5.58 10.14 -5.20
N ALA A 19 -4.55 10.11 -4.35
CA ALA A 19 -3.59 9.01 -4.31
C ALA A 19 -4.27 7.67 -4.00
N PHE A 20 -5.19 7.64 -3.04
CA PHE A 20 -5.95 6.45 -2.69
C PHE A 20 -6.80 5.93 -3.86
N GLN A 21 -7.57 6.81 -4.51
CA GLN A 21 -8.39 6.43 -5.67
C GLN A 21 -7.54 5.91 -6.84
N THR A 22 -6.40 6.56 -7.08
CA THR A 22 -5.45 6.15 -8.12
C THR A 22 -4.95 4.74 -7.86
N VAL A 23 -4.48 4.43 -6.65
CA VAL A 23 -3.98 3.09 -6.32
C VAL A 23 -5.10 2.06 -6.34
N CYS A 24 -6.30 2.38 -5.85
CA CYS A 24 -7.46 1.50 -5.96
C CYS A 24 -7.75 1.12 -7.41
N LYS A 25 -7.73 2.10 -8.32
CA LYS A 25 -7.94 1.87 -9.76
C LYS A 25 -6.83 1.05 -10.38
N GLU A 26 -5.57 1.34 -10.06
CA GLU A 26 -4.40 0.60 -10.58
C GLU A 26 -4.41 -0.87 -10.16
N ARG A 27 -4.91 -1.17 -8.96
CA ARG A 27 -4.93 -2.52 -8.39
C ARG A 27 -6.26 -3.25 -8.55
N GLY A 28 -7.28 -2.59 -9.09
CA GLY A 28 -8.64 -3.14 -9.16
C GLY A 28 -9.28 -3.37 -7.78
N VAL A 29 -8.87 -2.60 -6.76
CA VAL A 29 -9.38 -2.72 -5.39
C VAL A 29 -10.60 -1.83 -5.20
N TYR A 30 -11.67 -2.39 -4.65
CA TYR A 30 -12.85 -1.62 -4.28
C TYR A 30 -12.55 -0.72 -3.07
N PRO A 31 -12.78 0.61 -3.13
CA PRO A 31 -12.40 1.54 -2.07
C PRO A 31 -12.96 1.24 -0.68
N LEU A 32 -14.19 0.72 -0.61
CA LEU A 32 -14.88 0.40 0.65
C LEU A 32 -14.71 -1.07 1.07
N SER A 33 -13.77 -1.78 0.44
CA SER A 33 -13.40 -3.12 0.89
C SER A 33 -12.41 -3.06 2.04
N GLN A 34 -12.24 -4.17 2.76
CA GLN A 34 -11.21 -4.30 3.80
C GLN A 34 -9.79 -4.02 3.23
N GLU A 35 -9.55 -4.37 1.98
CA GLU A 35 -8.28 -4.08 1.31
C GLU A 35 -8.13 -2.57 1.03
N GLY A 36 -9.20 -1.90 0.62
CA GLY A 36 -9.27 -0.45 0.48
C GLY A 36 -8.97 0.28 1.79
N GLU A 37 -9.58 -0.13 2.91
CA GLU A 37 -9.30 0.44 4.23
C GLU A 37 -7.84 0.27 4.66
N ARG A 38 -7.26 -0.91 4.39
CA ARG A 38 -5.83 -1.18 4.67
C ARG A 38 -4.92 -0.29 3.83
N LEU A 39 -5.28 -0.07 2.58
CA LEU A 39 -4.55 0.82 1.67
C LEU A 39 -4.62 2.26 2.16
N ALA A 40 -5.81 2.79 2.46
CA ALA A 40 -6.00 4.13 2.99
C ALA A 40 -5.22 4.34 4.30
N SER A 41 -5.29 3.37 5.22
CA SER A 41 -4.52 3.40 6.47
C SER A 41 -3.01 3.41 6.24
N HIS A 42 -2.53 2.75 5.19
CA HIS A 42 -1.12 2.73 4.86
C HIS A 42 -0.65 4.06 4.26
N LEU A 43 -1.40 4.61 3.31
CA LEU A 43 -1.11 5.93 2.73
C LEU A 43 -1.08 7.01 3.82
N LEU A 44 -2.04 6.99 4.75
CA LEU A 44 -2.04 7.91 5.87
C LEU A 44 -0.77 7.75 6.72
N LYS A 45 -0.34 6.52 7.02
CA LYS A 45 0.91 6.28 7.77
C LYS A 45 2.14 6.83 7.04
N LEU A 46 2.24 6.60 5.73
CA LEU A 46 3.35 7.13 4.92
C LEU A 46 3.42 8.66 5.01
N PHE A 47 2.26 9.29 4.86
CA PHE A 47 2.13 10.74 4.97
C PHE A 47 2.51 11.30 6.34
N MET A 48 2.07 10.63 7.40
CA MET A 48 2.44 11.00 8.77
C MET A 48 3.93 10.79 9.07
N ASN A 49 4.59 9.89 8.34
CA ASN A 49 6.03 9.66 8.43
C ASN A 49 6.86 10.61 7.56
N GLY A 50 6.23 11.57 6.87
CA GLY A 50 6.91 12.64 6.14
C GLY A 50 6.85 12.55 4.61
N LEU A 51 6.19 11.54 4.03
CA LEU A 51 5.95 11.47 2.59
C LEU A 51 4.76 12.35 2.21
N THR A 52 5.03 13.62 1.91
CA THR A 52 3.99 14.62 1.67
C THR A 52 3.64 14.80 0.19
N GLY A 53 4.46 14.28 -0.72
CA GLY A 53 4.19 14.34 -2.16
C GLY A 53 3.23 13.24 -2.62
N GLU A 54 2.33 13.60 -3.54
CA GLU A 54 1.41 12.63 -4.16
C GLU A 54 2.16 11.54 -4.93
N ASP A 55 3.10 11.93 -5.79
CA ASP A 55 3.93 11.01 -6.56
C ASP A 55 4.75 10.08 -5.66
N GLU A 56 5.26 10.60 -4.53
CA GLU A 56 6.02 9.82 -3.57
C GLU A 56 5.15 8.75 -2.89
N LEU A 57 3.89 9.08 -2.58
CA LEU A 57 2.93 8.14 -2.03
C LEU A 57 2.55 7.05 -3.05
N LEU A 58 2.33 7.43 -4.31
CA LEU A 58 2.06 6.50 -5.40
C LEU A 58 3.23 5.55 -5.63
N ASP A 59 4.45 6.09 -5.67
CA ASP A 59 5.67 5.30 -5.90
C ASP A 59 5.98 4.36 -4.73
N ALA A 60 5.80 4.82 -3.49
CA ALA A 60 5.92 3.98 -2.31
C ALA A 60 4.96 2.79 -2.38
N GLU A 61 3.71 3.04 -2.77
CA GLU A 61 2.70 2.00 -2.85
C GLU A 61 2.94 1.06 -4.05
N ARG A 62 3.35 1.55 -5.21
CA ARG A 62 3.75 0.70 -6.35
C ARG A 62 4.95 -0.18 -6.00
N ASN A 63 5.94 0.36 -5.29
CA ASN A 63 7.10 -0.41 -4.83
C ASN A 63 6.69 -1.50 -3.82
N ARG A 64 5.74 -1.20 -2.93
CA ARG A 64 5.16 -2.18 -2.02
C ARG A 64 4.47 -3.34 -2.75
N ALA A 65 3.67 -3.06 -3.78
CA ALA A 65 3.06 -4.12 -4.60
C ALA A 65 4.11 -5.05 -5.22
N ARG A 66 5.19 -4.47 -5.78
CA ARG A 66 6.29 -5.25 -6.35
C ARG A 66 7.00 -6.13 -5.33
N ARG A 67 7.14 -5.66 -4.07
CA ARG A 67 7.72 -6.48 -2.99
C ARG A 67 6.81 -7.65 -2.62
N HIS A 68 5.49 -7.45 -2.57
CA HIS A 68 4.53 -8.53 -2.30
C HIS A 68 4.54 -9.61 -3.38
N ASP A 69 4.58 -9.23 -4.67
CA ASP A 69 4.69 -10.17 -5.79
C ASP A 69 5.99 -10.99 -5.69
N ARG A 70 7.12 -10.32 -5.44
CA ARG A 70 8.42 -11.00 -5.27
C ARG A 70 8.44 -11.96 -4.07
N SER A 71 7.79 -11.60 -2.97
CA SER A 71 7.67 -12.49 -1.80
C SER A 71 6.80 -13.72 -2.08
N LEU A 72 5.71 -13.58 -2.83
CA LEU A 72 4.88 -14.72 -3.25
C LEU A 72 5.68 -15.67 -4.16
N GLN A 73 6.47 -15.14 -5.09
CA GLN A 73 7.35 -15.95 -5.94
C GLN A 73 8.41 -16.73 -5.14
N GLN A 74 8.99 -16.14 -4.09
CA GLN A 74 9.95 -16.84 -3.22
C GLN A 74 9.32 -17.99 -2.41
N VAL A 75 8.08 -17.82 -1.95
CA VAL A 75 7.35 -18.87 -1.20
C VAL A 75 6.97 -20.02 -2.14
N SER A 76 6.54 -19.74 -3.37
CA SER A 76 6.25 -20.78 -4.37
C SER A 76 7.50 -21.56 -4.79
N ALA A 77 8.65 -20.91 -4.94
CA ALA A 77 9.91 -21.58 -5.24
C ALA A 77 10.38 -22.51 -4.10
N SER A 78 10.09 -22.16 -2.84
CA SER A 78 10.52 -22.91 -1.66
C SER A 78 9.71 -24.19 -1.41
N HIS A 79 8.49 -24.30 -1.96
CA HIS A 79 7.64 -25.50 -1.84
C HIS A 79 7.82 -26.52 -2.96
N ALA A 80 8.57 -26.20 -4.02
CA ALA A 80 8.84 -27.12 -5.13
C ALA A 80 10.00 -28.10 -4.85
N GLY A 81 10.70 -27.97 -3.71
CA GLY A 81 11.94 -28.71 -3.41
C GLY A 81 11.82 -29.95 -2.52
N THR A 82 10.63 -30.38 -2.09
CA THR A 82 10.49 -31.48 -1.09
C THR A 82 9.61 -32.65 -1.54
N ARG A 83 9.74 -33.07 -2.79
CA ARG A 83 9.27 -34.39 -3.24
C ARG A 83 10.25 -35.01 -4.24
N GLU A 84 11.35 -35.57 -3.73
CA GLU A 84 12.03 -36.74 -4.32
C GLU A 84 13.00 -37.35 -3.28
N ALA A 85 12.64 -38.56 -2.83
CA ALA A 85 13.47 -39.63 -2.25
C ALA A 85 12.46 -40.65 -1.67
N ALA A 86 11.99 -41.59 -2.50
CA ALA A 86 12.56 -42.93 -2.72
C ALA A 86 12.32 -43.85 -1.52
#